data_AF-A0A7R7EJN8-F1
#
_entry.id   AF-A0A7R7EJN8-F1
#
_cell.length_a   1.000
_cell.length_b   1.000
_cell.length_c   1.000
_cell.angle_alpha   90.00
_cell.angle_beta   90.00
_cell.angle_gamma   90.00
#
_symmetry.space_group_name_H-M   'P 1'
#
loop_
_entity.id
_entity.type
_entity.pdbx_description
1 polymer ?
#
loop_
_entity_poly.entity_id
_entity_poly.type
_entity_poly.pdbx_seq_one_letter_code
_entity_poly.pdbx_strand_id
1 'polypeptide(L)'
;MILVDIYVPSFDKEYDFHLDEKTPISILLEEITEMISQKEQCDMKGNLSELMLCSYESREILTNTKTLKECNVITGSRLLLL
;
A
#
# COMPACT_ATOMS: atom_id res chain seq x y z
N MET A 1 3.21 -3.81 13.58
CA MET A 1 3.90 -2.79 12.76
C MET A 1 5.09 -3.39 12.04
N ILE A 2 5.17 -3.22 10.73
CA ILE A 2 6.24 -3.65 9.83
C ILE A 2 6.62 -2.49 8.91
N LEU A 3 7.87 -2.47 8.42
CA LEU A 3 8.34 -1.50 7.43
C LEU A 3 8.27 -2.14 6.03
N VAL A 4 7.58 -1.52 5.09
CA VAL A 4 7.44 -2.01 3.70
C VAL A 4 7.79 -0.92 2.71
N ASP A 5 8.27 -1.32 1.54
CA ASP A 5 8.58 -0.41 0.44
C ASP A 5 7.40 -0.42 -0.52
N ILE A 6 6.79 0.73 -0.80
CA ILE A 6 5.62 0.86 -1.68
C ILE A 6 6.02 1.64 -2.93
N TYR A 7 6.02 0.96 -4.07
CA TYR A 7 6.22 1.59 -5.36
C TYR A 7 4.88 2.07 -5.95
N VAL A 8 4.84 3.33 -6.38
CA VAL A 8 3.66 3.97 -6.97
C VAL A 8 3.97 4.44 -8.39
N PRO A 9 3.53 3.69 -9.43
CA PRO A 9 3.88 3.98 -10.82
C PRO A 9 3.46 5.36 -11.31
N SER A 10 2.33 5.89 -10.82
CA SER A 10 1.83 7.22 -11.18
C SER A 10 2.81 8.35 -10.84
N PHE A 11 3.69 8.13 -9.86
CA PHE A 11 4.73 9.07 -9.46
C PHE A 11 6.14 8.60 -9.80
N ASP A 12 6.30 7.38 -10.35
CA ASP A 12 7.60 6.72 -10.57
C ASP A 12 8.50 6.78 -9.32
N LYS A 13 7.91 6.52 -8.14
CA LYS A 13 8.55 6.69 -6.83
C LYS A 13 8.26 5.51 -5.91
N GLU A 14 9.21 5.24 -5.04
CA GLU A 14 9.11 4.27 -3.94
C GLU A 14 9.05 5.01 -2.60
N TYR A 15 8.22 4.53 -1.68
CA TYR A 15 7.95 5.13 -0.39
C TYR A 15 8.06 4.09 0.72
N ASP A 16 8.81 4.41 1.76
CA ASP A 16 8.92 3.56 2.94
C ASP A 16 7.76 3.84 3.90
N PHE A 17 6.96 2.82 4.22
CA PHE A 17 5.81 2.93 5.11
C PHE A 17 5.92 2.02 6.33
N HIS A 18 5.62 2.57 7.51
CA HIS A 18 5.40 1.79 8.72
C HIS A 18 3.91 1.47 8.85
N LEU A 19 3.52 0.24 8.48
CA LEU A 19 2.13 -0.20 8.49
C LEU A 19 1.88 -1.18 9.62
N ASP A 20 0.68 -1.18 10.20
CA ASP A 20 0.31 -2.24 11.13
C ASP A 20 -0.16 -3.49 10.39
N GLU A 21 0.56 -4.59 10.59
CA GLU A 21 0.33 -5.85 9.87
C GLU A 21 -1.02 -6.51 10.19
N LYS A 22 -1.71 -6.04 11.24
CA LYS A 22 -3.01 -6.53 11.70
C LYS A 22 -4.18 -5.67 11.23
N THR A 23 -3.88 -4.53 10.60
CA THR A 23 -4.91 -3.64 10.05
C THR A 23 -5.36 -4.17 8.69
N PRO A 24 -6.67 -4.13 8.38
CA PRO A 24 -7.18 -4.46 7.05
C PRO A 24 -6.53 -3.61 5.96
N ILE A 25 -6.22 -4.23 4.83
CA ILE A 25 -5.58 -3.57 3.68
C ILE A 25 -6.42 -2.39 3.18
N SER A 26 -7.76 -2.45 3.26
CA SER A 26 -8.62 -1.32 2.91
C SER A 26 -8.31 -0.05 3.71
N ILE A 27 -8.08 -0.18 5.02
CA ILE A 27 -7.77 0.95 5.90
C ILE A 27 -6.35 1.45 5.61
N LEU A 28 -5.40 0.52 5.43
CA LEU A 28 -4.03 0.89 5.07
C LEU A 28 -3.96 1.64 3.73
N LEU A 29 -4.80 1.26 2.74
CA LEU A 29 -4.88 1.96 1.46
C LEU A 29 -5.33 3.42 1.63
N GLU A 30 -6.33 3.67 2.47
CA GLU A 30 -6.76 5.04 2.81
C GLU A 30 -5.63 5.85 3.44
N GLU A 31 -4.91 5.28 4.42
CA GLU A 31 -3.79 5.95 5.07
C GLU A 31 -2.62 6.23 4.10
N ILE A 32 -2.21 5.24 3.30
CA ILE A 32 -1.11 5.35 2.34
C ILE A 32 -1.41 6.46 1.33
N THR A 33 -2.62 6.45 0.77
CA THR A 33 -3.03 7.40 -0.28
C THR A 33 -3.14 8.82 0.25
N GLU A 34 -3.65 8.99 1.47
CA GLU A 34 -3.68 10.29 2.14
C GLU A 34 -2.25 10.82 2.37
N MET A 35 -1.35 9.97 2.88
CA MET A 35 0.05 10.35 3.12
C MET A 35 0.79 10.72 1.83
N ILE A 36 0.59 9.97 0.73
CA ILE A 36 1.19 10.29 -0.58
C ILE A 36 0.60 11.58 -1.14
N SER A 37 -0.72 11.76 -1.06
CA SER A 37 -1.40 12.96 -1.55
C SER A 37 -0.88 14.22 -0.86
N GLN A 38 -0.72 14.17 0.46
CA GLN A 38 -0.12 15.25 1.24
C GLN A 38 1.34 15.52 0.84
N LYS A 39 2.14 14.46 0.65
CA LYS A 39 3.57 14.57 0.32
C LYS A 39 3.81 15.13 -1.08
N GLU A 40 3.02 14.70 -2.06
CA GLU A 40 3.16 15.10 -3.46
C GLU A 40 2.36 16.37 -3.81
N GLN A 41 1.68 16.98 -2.82
CA GLN A 41 0.81 18.15 -2.99
C GLN A 41 -0.21 17.95 -4.12
N CYS A 42 -0.73 16.73 -4.22
CA CYS A 42 -1.64 16.30 -5.27
C CYS A 42 -2.84 15.63 -4.64
N ASP A 43 -4.03 15.93 -5.13
CA ASP A 43 -5.17 15.07 -4.87
C ASP A 43 -4.98 13.82 -5.71
N MET A 44 -4.68 12.69 -5.08
CA MET A 44 -4.78 11.40 -5.72
C MET A 44 -6.28 11.14 -5.99
N LYS A 45 -6.84 11.76 -7.04
CA LYS A 45 -8.26 11.73 -7.45
C LYS A 45 -8.69 10.37 -8.00
N GLY A 46 -8.04 9.30 -7.58
CA GLY A 46 -8.49 7.94 -7.81
C GLY A 46 -9.64 7.62 -6.86
N ASN A 47 -10.60 6.83 -7.32
CA ASN A 47 -11.54 6.24 -6.40
C ASN A 47 -10.75 5.26 -5.51
N LEU A 48 -10.72 5.47 -4.19
CA LEU A 48 -10.06 4.56 -3.24
C LEU A 48 -10.53 3.11 -3.44
N SER A 49 -11.77 2.94 -3.91
CA SER A 49 -12.38 1.66 -4.25
C SER A 49 -11.76 0.95 -5.45
N GLU A 50 -11.04 1.68 -6.31
CA GLU A 50 -10.36 1.16 -7.52
C GLU A 50 -8.87 0.91 -7.27
N LEU A 51 -8.31 1.41 -6.16
CA LEU A 51 -6.91 1.23 -5.83
C LEU A 51 -6.64 -0.20 -5.35
N MET A 52 -5.51 -0.73 -5.79
CA MET A 52 -5.10 -2.10 -5.50
C MET A 52 -3.68 -2.11 -4.95
N LEU A 53 -3.51 -2.76 -3.81
CA LEU A 53 -2.20 -3.06 -3.26
C LEU A 53 -1.79 -4.46 -3.70
N CYS A 54 -0.62 -4.60 -4.31
CA CYS A 54 -0.10 -5.90 -4.78
C CYS A 54 1.22 -6.21 -4.09
N SER A 55 1.49 -7.48 -3.77
CA SER A 55 2.83 -7.91 -3.36
C SER A 55 3.66 -8.23 -4.59
N TYR A 56 4.88 -7.69 -4.62
CA TYR A 56 5.84 -7.98 -5.68
C TYR A 56 6.35 -9.43 -5.59
N GLU A 57 6.53 -9.94 -4.38
CA GLU A 57 7.05 -11.28 -4.11
C GLU A 57 6.08 -12.37 -4.51
N SER A 58 4.81 -12.28 -4.08
CA SER A 58 3.79 -13.27 -4.42
C SER A 58 3.19 -13.06 -5.81
N ARG A 59 3.35 -11.86 -6.38
CA ARG A 59 2.70 -11.43 -7.63
C ARG A 59 1.17 -11.52 -7.55
N GLU A 60 0.63 -11.25 -6.38
CA GLU A 60 -0.80 -11.30 -6.11
C GLU A 60 -1.32 -9.93 -5.66
N ILE A 61 -2.58 -9.66 -6.01
CA ILE A 61 -3.33 -8.54 -5.47
C ILE A 61 -3.71 -8.89 -4.03
N LEU A 62 -3.33 -8.03 -3.10
CA LEU A 62 -3.67 -8.18 -1.69
C LEU A 62 -5.14 -7.81 -1.50
N THR A 63 -5.92 -8.74 -0.95
CA THR A 63 -7.36 -8.54 -0.80
C THR A 63 -7.65 -7.50 0.28
N ASN A 64 -8.48 -6.50 -0.04
CA ASN A 64 -8.82 -5.37 0.85
C ASN A 64 -9.36 -5.79 2.22
N THR A 65 -10.01 -6.96 2.32
CA THR A 65 -10.55 -7.50 3.58
C THR A 65 -9.54 -8.26 4.43
N LYS A 66 -8.38 -8.62 3.86
CA LYS A 66 -7.29 -9.29 4.58
C LYS A 66 -6.36 -8.27 5.22
N THR A 67 -5.52 -8.75 6.10
CA THR A 67 -4.42 -8.02 6.72
C THR A 67 -3.10 -8.35 6.02
N LEU A 68 -2.10 -7.49 6.14
CA LEU A 68 -0.75 -7.76 5.62
C LEU A 68 -0.17 -9.07 6.17
N LYS A 69 -0.45 -9.37 7.45
CA LYS A 69 -0.04 -10.60 8.10
C LYS A 69 -0.66 -11.85 7.45
N GLU A 70 -1.95 -11.81 7.11
CA GLU A 70 -2.62 -12.92 6.40
C GLU A 70 -2.10 -13.10 4.97
N CYS A 71 -1.57 -12.02 4.38
CA CYS A 71 -0.91 -12.03 3.09
C CYS A 71 0.59 -12.37 3.17
N ASN A 72 1.12 -12.73 4.34
CA ASN A 72 2.54 -13.02 4.58
C ASN A 72 3.50 -11.87 4.17
N VAL A 73 3.02 -10.63 4.22
CA VAL A 73 3.86 -9.45 4.01
C VAL A 73 4.66 -9.23 5.29
N ILE A 74 5.98 -9.08 5.13
CA ILE A 74 6.92 -8.92 6.23
C ILE A 74 7.70 -7.62 6.08
N THR A 75 8.54 -7.31 7.08
CA THR A 75 9.43 -6.15 6.97
C THR A 75 10.40 -6.31 5.79
N GLY A 76 10.51 -5.26 4.97
CA GLY A 76 11.31 -5.25 3.74
C GLY A 76 10.60 -5.85 2.52
N SER A 77 9.33 -6.24 2.64
CA SER A 77 8.52 -6.61 1.48
C SER A 77 8.24 -5.40 0.60
N ARG A 78 8.23 -5.64 -0.71
CA ARG A 78 7.93 -4.65 -1.74
C ARG A 78 6.50 -4.79 -2.21
N LEU A 79 5.76 -3.71 -2.07
CA LEU A 79 4.38 -3.59 -2.50
C LEU A 79 4.27 -2.64 -3.68
N LEU A 80 3.23 -2.83 -4.47
CA LEU A 80 2.89 -2.01 -5.63
C LEU A 80 1.51 -1.42 -5.40
N LEU A 81 1.39 -0.10 -5.48
CA LEU A 81 0.10 0.59 -5.46
C LEU A 81 -0.31 0.95 -6.89
N LEU A 82 -1.42 0.37 -7.35
CA LEU A 82 -2.02 0.60 -8.66
C LEU A 82 -3.33 1.37 -8.56
#